data_AF-A0AA39IBS5-F1
#
_entry.id   AF-A0AA39IBS5-F1
#
_cell.length_a   1.000
_cell.length_b   1.000
_cell.length_c   1.000
_cell.angle_alpha   90.00
_cell.angle_beta   90.00
_cell.angle_gamma   90.00
#
_symmetry.space_group_name_H-M   'P 1'
#
loop_
_entity.id
_entity.type
_entity.pdbx_description
1 polymer ?
#
loop_
_entity_poly.entity_id
_entity_poly.type
_entity_poly.pdbx_seq_one_letter_code
_entity_poly.pdbx_strand_id
1 'polypeptide(L)'
;MDSLSWLPLDPTSSNITVWAVGNTTINAAVVVTYVALTRLTKVAVPEYIKINRSLNLMILLHISAWLLPIVFTLAVSLFHPCHLFSVAVQNTVIILWNITMVAPFFIYYFRSTLYNRELRSIFRLRGWKVNVASVASS
;
A
#
# COMPACT_ATOMS: atom_id res chain seq x y z
N MET A 1 -39.41 -31.31 17.89
CA MET A 1 -39.16 -30.19 18.83
C MET A 1 -38.25 -29.25 18.05
N ASP A 2 -38.87 -28.47 17.18
CA ASP A 2 -38.23 -27.80 16.03
C ASP A 2 -38.64 -26.33 16.07
N SER A 3 -38.06 -25.56 16.99
CA SER A 3 -38.46 -24.16 17.15
C SER A 3 -37.36 -23.27 17.74
N LEU A 4 -36.14 -23.36 17.20
CA LEU A 4 -35.05 -22.41 17.50
C LEU A 4 -34.17 -22.07 16.27
N SER A 5 -34.72 -22.16 15.06
CA SER A 5 -34.03 -21.81 13.79
C SER A 5 -34.25 -20.36 13.33
N TRP A 6 -34.85 -19.50 14.16
CA TRP A 6 -35.35 -18.17 13.75
C TRP A 6 -34.69 -16.97 14.45
N LEU A 7 -33.53 -17.14 15.09
CA LEU A 7 -32.76 -16.01 15.61
C LEU A 7 -31.60 -15.63 14.67
N PRO A 8 -31.33 -14.32 14.57
CA PRO A 8 -31.00 -13.64 13.32
C PRO A 8 -29.54 -13.83 12.92
N LEU A 9 -29.28 -13.71 11.61
CA LEU A 9 -27.98 -13.38 11.02
C LEU A 9 -27.13 -12.60 12.02
N ASP A 10 -26.09 -13.26 12.53
CA ASP A 10 -25.17 -12.72 13.52
C ASP A 10 -24.69 -11.34 13.01
N PRO A 11 -24.97 -10.22 13.68
CA PRO A 11 -24.63 -8.87 13.19
C PRO A 11 -23.11 -8.68 13.02
N THR A 12 -22.31 -9.58 13.58
CA THR A 12 -20.87 -9.67 13.35
C THR A 12 -20.55 -10.26 11.96
N SER A 13 -21.31 -11.25 11.50
CA SER A 13 -21.11 -11.91 10.20
C SER A 13 -21.39 -10.98 9.02
N SER A 14 -22.45 -10.17 9.09
CA SER A 14 -22.81 -9.23 8.02
C SER A 14 -21.75 -8.13 7.87
N ASN A 15 -21.25 -7.59 8.98
CA ASN A 15 -20.20 -6.57 8.97
C ASN A 15 -18.87 -7.08 8.42
N ILE A 16 -18.47 -8.31 8.78
CA ILE A 16 -17.25 -8.93 8.25
C ILE A 16 -17.38 -9.16 6.74
N THR A 17 -18.55 -9.60 6.27
CA THR A 17 -18.77 -9.87 4.84
C THR A 17 -18.76 -8.58 4.02
N VAL A 18 -19.44 -7.53 4.49
CA VAL A 18 -19.47 -6.22 3.81
C VAL A 18 -18.08 -5.59 3.79
N TRP A 19 -17.35 -5.64 4.91
CA TRP A 19 -15.96 -5.16 4.97
C TRP A 19 -15.05 -5.93 4.02
N ALA A 20 -15.13 -7.27 4.02
CA ALA A 20 -14.31 -8.11 3.15
C ALA A 20 -14.60 -7.88 1.66
N VAL A 21 -15.88 -7.81 1.27
CA VAL A 21 -16.29 -7.55 -0.12
C VAL A 21 -15.89 -6.15 -0.56
N GLY A 22 -16.13 -5.13 0.29
CA GLY A 22 -15.73 -3.75 0.00
C GLY A 22 -14.21 -3.61 -0.16
N ASN A 23 -13.44 -4.19 0.75
CA ASN A 23 -11.99 -4.15 0.70
C ASN A 23 -11.47 -4.91 -0.54
N THR A 24 -12.03 -6.08 -0.87
CA THR A 24 -11.66 -6.83 -2.09
C THR A 24 -11.96 -6.03 -3.36
N THR A 25 -13.10 -5.35 -3.41
CA THR A 25 -13.52 -4.53 -4.56
C THR A 25 -12.57 -3.36 -4.79
N ILE A 26 -12.20 -2.64 -3.72
CA ILE A 26 -11.25 -1.52 -3.79
C ILE A 26 -9.89 -2.02 -4.29
N ASN A 27 -9.37 -3.11 -3.71
CA ASN A 27 -8.07 -3.65 -4.11
C ASN A 27 -8.09 -4.19 -5.56
N ALA A 28 -9.19 -4.80 -6.00
CA ALA A 28 -9.37 -5.19 -7.40
C ALA A 28 -9.37 -3.98 -8.35
N ALA A 29 -10.06 -2.89 -7.99
CA ALA A 29 -10.07 -1.65 -8.77
C ALA A 29 -8.66 -1.03 -8.87
N VAL A 30 -7.88 -1.08 -7.79
CA VAL A 30 -6.49 -0.63 -7.76
C VAL A 30 -5.62 -1.46 -8.71
N VAL A 31 -5.74 -2.79 -8.69
CA VAL A 31 -5.03 -3.69 -9.61
C VAL A 31 -5.40 -3.40 -11.07
N VAL A 32 -6.70 -3.23 -11.38
CA VAL A 32 -7.17 -2.90 -12.74
C VAL A 32 -6.58 -1.56 -13.21
N THR A 33 -6.60 -0.54 -12.36
CA THR A 33 -6.02 0.78 -12.64
C THR A 33 -4.53 0.65 -12.96
N TYR A 34 -3.81 -0.19 -12.22
CA TYR A 34 -2.39 -0.43 -12.45
C TYR A 34 -2.09 -1.21 -13.74
N VAL A 35 -2.91 -2.20 -14.08
CA VAL A 35 -2.79 -2.92 -15.37
C VAL A 35 -3.03 -1.96 -16.53
N ALA A 36 -4.03 -1.08 -16.42
CA ALA A 36 -4.30 -0.04 -17.40
C ALA A 36 -3.11 0.93 -17.55
N LEU A 37 -2.60 1.46 -16.43
CA LEU A 37 -1.41 2.33 -16.42
C LEU A 37 -0.20 1.65 -17.07
N THR A 38 0.08 0.40 -16.71
CA THR A 38 1.22 -0.36 -17.26
C THR A 38 1.10 -0.59 -18.77
N ARG A 39 -0.12 -0.78 -19.27
CA ARG A 39 -0.37 -0.92 -20.72
C ARG A 39 -0.19 0.40 -21.45
N LEU A 40 -0.63 1.51 -20.86
CA LEU A 40 -0.50 2.85 -21.45
C LEU A 40 0.96 3.32 -21.45
N THR A 41 1.75 2.99 -20.42
CA THR A 41 3.13 3.44 -20.29
C THR A 41 4.14 2.65 -21.13
N LYS A 42 3.82 1.42 -21.55
CA LYS A 42 4.68 0.62 -22.46
C LYS A 42 4.93 1.30 -23.81
N VAL A 43 4.12 2.28 -24.19
CA VAL A 43 4.23 3.00 -25.48
C VAL A 43 5.18 4.22 -25.39
N ALA A 44 5.61 4.63 -24.19
CA ALA A 44 6.37 5.88 -24.00
C ALA A 44 7.87 5.66 -23.73
N VAL A 45 8.72 6.24 -24.60
CA VAL A 45 10.11 6.78 -24.48
C VAL A 45 11.13 6.07 -23.54
N PRO A 46 12.40 5.85 -23.94
CA PRO A 46 13.43 5.16 -23.13
C PRO A 46 13.75 5.75 -21.74
N GLU A 47 13.57 7.05 -21.50
CA GLU A 47 13.68 7.67 -20.15
C GLU A 47 12.60 7.16 -19.17
N TYR A 48 11.49 6.64 -19.71
CA TYR A 48 10.35 6.14 -18.95
C TYR A 48 10.63 4.79 -18.26
N ILE A 49 11.63 4.02 -18.73
CA ILE A 49 11.98 2.70 -18.19
C ILE A 49 12.38 2.79 -16.70
N LYS A 50 13.08 3.86 -16.32
CA LYS A 50 13.55 4.07 -14.94
C LYS A 50 12.38 4.38 -13.98
N ILE A 51 11.38 5.12 -14.47
CA ILE A 51 10.13 5.44 -13.76
C ILE A 51 9.25 4.19 -13.66
N ASN A 52 9.16 3.41 -14.74
CA ASN A 52 8.35 2.19 -14.77
C ASN A 52 8.83 1.15 -13.75
N ARG A 53 10.14 1.06 -13.51
CA ARG A 53 10.71 0.17 -12.47
C ARG A 53 10.35 0.60 -11.04
N SER A 54 10.09 1.88 -10.78
CA SER A 54 9.64 2.34 -9.45
C SER A 54 8.16 2.17 -9.25
N LEU A 55 7.40 2.46 -10.29
CA LEU A 55 5.97 2.21 -10.33
C LEU A 55 5.68 0.72 -10.09
N ASN A 56 6.38 -0.17 -10.81
CA ASN A 56 6.20 -1.61 -10.66
C ASN A 56 6.59 -2.13 -9.27
N LEU A 57 7.59 -1.54 -8.62
CA LEU A 57 7.98 -1.92 -7.25
C LEU A 57 6.94 -1.44 -6.22
N MET A 58 6.36 -0.25 -6.39
CA MET A 58 5.23 0.22 -5.59
C MET A 58 4.02 -0.70 -5.72
N ILE A 59 3.71 -1.11 -6.95
CA ILE A 59 2.59 -2.02 -7.26
C ILE A 59 2.83 -3.39 -6.61
N LEU A 60 4.04 -3.94 -6.77
CA LEU A 60 4.41 -5.22 -6.17
C LEU A 60 4.29 -5.17 -4.64
N LEU A 61 4.81 -4.11 -4.02
CA LEU A 61 4.69 -3.92 -2.57
C LEU A 61 3.23 -3.83 -2.13
N HIS A 62 2.40 -3.07 -2.84
CA HIS A 62 0.99 -2.95 -2.51
C HIS A 62 0.25 -4.30 -2.61
N ILE A 63 0.44 -5.03 -3.71
CA ILE A 63 -0.17 -6.35 -3.90
C ILE A 63 0.35 -7.36 -2.86
N SER A 64 1.66 -7.36 -2.59
CA SER A 64 2.25 -8.26 -1.59
C SER A 64 1.78 -7.95 -0.17
N ALA A 65 1.65 -6.67 0.17
CA ALA A 65 1.16 -6.22 1.48
C ALA A 65 -0.33 -6.53 1.67
N TRP A 66 -1.09 -6.67 0.58
CA TRP A 66 -2.48 -7.11 0.60
C TRP A 66 -2.63 -8.64 0.72
N LEU A 67 -1.93 -9.38 -0.15
CA LEU A 67 -2.05 -10.84 -0.24
C LEU A 67 -1.43 -11.58 0.95
N LEU A 68 -0.24 -11.17 1.40
CA LEU A 68 0.48 -11.88 2.46
C LEU A 68 -0.34 -11.99 3.75
N PRO A 69 -0.95 -10.90 4.26
CA PRO A 69 -1.88 -10.95 5.38
C PRO A 69 -3.03 -11.94 5.24
N ILE A 70 -3.69 -11.98 4.07
CA ILE A 70 -4.84 -12.87 3.83
C ILE A 70 -4.40 -14.33 3.84
N VAL A 71 -3.30 -14.64 3.15
CA VAL A 71 -2.76 -16.00 3.12
C VAL A 71 -2.27 -16.41 4.51
N PHE A 72 -1.65 -15.50 5.25
CA PHE A 72 -1.14 -15.76 6.58
C PHE A 72 -2.27 -15.99 7.59
N THR A 73 -3.34 -15.18 7.57
CA THR A 73 -4.49 -15.39 8.47
C THR A 73 -5.24 -16.68 8.14
N LEU A 74 -5.37 -17.04 6.86
CA LEU A 74 -5.92 -18.33 6.42
C LEU A 74 -5.04 -19.52 6.85
N ALA A 75 -3.71 -19.38 6.79
CA ALA A 75 -2.81 -20.43 7.25
C ALA A 75 -2.95 -20.62 8.78
N VAL A 76 -2.96 -19.53 9.54
CA VAL A 76 -3.10 -19.59 11.01
C VAL A 76 -4.43 -20.21 11.43
N SER A 77 -5.53 -19.91 10.72
CA SER A 77 -6.84 -20.52 11.01
C SER A 77 -6.91 -22.01 10.71
N LEU A 78 -6.08 -22.52 9.79
CA LEU A 78 -5.97 -23.95 9.50
C LEU A 78 -5.16 -24.72 10.56
N PHE A 79 -4.13 -24.09 11.15
CA PHE A 79 -3.23 -24.76 12.10
C PHE A 79 -3.63 -24.61 13.57
N HIS A 80 -4.36 -23.55 13.94
CA HIS A 80 -4.70 -23.28 15.34
C HIS A 80 -6.22 -23.15 15.58
N PRO A 81 -6.83 -24.04 16.38
CA PRO A 81 -8.26 -24.01 16.66
C PRO A 81 -8.67 -22.94 17.70
N CYS A 82 -7.71 -22.26 18.34
CA CYS A 82 -8.01 -21.27 19.36
C CYS A 82 -8.40 -19.92 18.73
N HIS A 83 -9.68 -19.59 18.80
CA HIS A 83 -10.25 -18.35 18.26
C HIS A 83 -9.54 -17.08 18.77
N LEU A 84 -9.22 -17.02 20.08
CA LEU A 84 -8.55 -15.86 20.69
C LEU A 84 -7.17 -15.60 20.09
N PHE A 85 -6.41 -16.66 19.81
CA PHE A 85 -5.10 -16.56 19.18
C PHE A 85 -5.23 -16.06 17.73
N SER A 86 -6.18 -16.60 16.96
CA SER A 86 -6.44 -16.17 15.59
C SER A 86 -6.80 -14.68 15.51
N VAL A 87 -7.63 -14.19 16.43
CA VAL A 87 -8.02 -12.76 16.49
C VAL A 87 -6.82 -11.87 16.84
N ALA A 88 -5.98 -12.26 17.81
CA ALA A 88 -4.78 -11.51 18.18
C ALA A 88 -3.80 -11.40 17.01
N VAL A 89 -3.58 -12.52 16.29
CA VAL A 89 -2.71 -12.56 15.11
C VAL A 89 -3.28 -11.68 13.99
N GLN A 90 -4.57 -11.78 13.71
CA GLN A 90 -5.24 -10.97 12.70
C GLN A 90 -5.10 -9.46 12.98
N ASN A 91 -5.31 -9.03 14.24
CA ASN A 91 -5.15 -7.63 14.62
C ASN A 91 -3.70 -7.13 14.44
N THR A 92 -2.72 -7.95 14.80
CA THR A 92 -1.31 -7.59 14.65
C THR A 92 -0.93 -7.40 13.18
N VAL A 93 -1.44 -8.27 12.32
CA VAL A 93 -1.24 -8.22 10.87
C VAL A 93 -1.92 -7.00 10.24
N ILE A 94 -3.13 -6.65 10.70
CA ILE A 94 -3.84 -5.44 10.25
C ILE A 94 -3.04 -4.17 10.60
N ILE A 95 -2.43 -4.10 11.78
CA ILE A 95 -1.58 -2.95 12.15
C ILE A 95 -0.37 -2.86 11.21
N LEU A 96 0.31 -3.98 10.96
CA LEU A 96 1.46 -4.01 10.04
C LEU A 96 1.08 -3.58 8.62
N TRP A 97 -0.09 -4.01 8.15
CA TRP A 97 -0.63 -3.59 6.85
C TRP A 97 -0.77 -2.07 6.76
N ASN A 98 -1.38 -1.44 7.77
CA ASN A 98 -1.59 0.00 7.75
C ASN A 98 -0.27 0.78 7.61
N ILE A 99 0.82 0.27 8.16
CA ILE A 99 2.16 0.86 8.00
C ILE A 99 2.66 0.69 6.55
N THR A 100 2.42 -0.45 5.92
CA THR A 100 2.84 -0.69 4.52
C THR A 100 2.09 0.16 3.49
N MET A 101 0.90 0.67 3.80
CA MET A 101 0.21 1.69 2.97
C MET A 101 0.99 3.01 2.87
N VAL A 102 1.87 3.30 3.84
CA VAL A 102 2.73 4.49 3.83
C VAL A 102 4.02 4.28 3.03
N ALA A 103 4.48 3.02 2.86
CA ALA A 103 5.67 2.67 2.09
C ALA A 103 5.71 3.25 0.65
N PRO A 104 4.62 3.26 -0.14
CA PRO A 104 4.65 3.87 -1.47
C PRO A 104 4.99 5.38 -1.44
N PHE A 105 4.56 6.12 -0.41
CA PHE A 105 4.92 7.53 -0.26
C PHE A 105 6.43 7.71 -0.03
N PHE A 106 7.04 6.85 0.79
CA PHE A 106 8.49 6.85 1.02
C PHE A 106 9.28 6.48 -0.24
N ILE A 107 8.83 5.46 -0.97
CA ILE A 107 9.49 5.02 -2.21
C ILE A 107 9.41 6.11 -3.28
N TYR A 108 8.28 6.80 -3.39
CA TYR A 108 8.12 7.91 -4.31
C TYR A 108 9.01 9.10 -3.94
N TYR A 109 9.10 9.43 -2.64
CA TYR A 109 9.96 10.49 -2.11
C TYR A 109 11.45 10.23 -2.38
N PHE A 110 11.97 9.04 -2.10
CA PHE A 110 13.39 8.75 -2.25
C PHE A 110 13.85 8.53 -3.69
N ARG A 111 12.96 8.12 -4.60
CA ARG A 111 13.36 7.70 -5.96
C ARG A 111 13.09 8.73 -7.06
N SER A 112 12.13 9.65 -6.88
CA SER A 112 11.83 10.66 -7.88
C SER A 112 12.64 11.93 -7.63
N THR A 113 13.64 12.18 -8.49
CA THR A 113 14.36 13.47 -8.51
C THR A 113 13.44 14.63 -8.89
N LEU A 114 12.37 14.34 -9.63
CA LEU A 114 11.32 15.30 -10.01
C LEU A 114 10.46 15.68 -8.80
N TYR A 115 10.09 14.71 -7.96
CA TYR A 115 9.34 14.99 -6.73
C TYR A 115 10.19 15.74 -5.69
N ASN A 116 11.48 15.40 -5.56
CA ASN A 116 12.40 16.17 -4.73
C ASN A 116 12.59 17.60 -5.25
N ARG A 117 12.57 17.81 -6.58
CA ARG A 117 12.63 19.13 -7.19
C ARG A 117 11.37 19.95 -6.91
N GLU A 118 10.20 19.35 -7.03
CA GLU A 118 8.91 20.00 -6.71
C GLU A 118 8.75 20.26 -5.21
N LEU A 119 9.09 19.30 -4.35
CA LEU A 119 9.11 19.52 -2.90
C LEU A 119 10.09 20.63 -2.51
N ARG A 120 11.28 20.66 -3.09
CA ARG A 120 12.26 21.73 -2.84
C ARG A 120 11.76 23.09 -3.35
N SER A 121 10.92 23.09 -4.39
CA SER A 121 10.22 24.27 -4.92
C SER A 121 9.13 24.75 -3.95
N ILE A 122 8.26 23.84 -3.48
CA ILE A 122 7.17 24.11 -2.52
C ILE A 122 7.74 24.58 -1.17
N PHE A 123 8.79 23.92 -0.67
CA PHE A 123 9.48 24.30 0.57
C PHE A 123 10.44 25.49 0.39
N ARG A 124 10.49 26.13 -0.78
CA ARG A 124 11.29 27.33 -1.07
C ARG A 124 12.73 27.27 -0.52
N LEU A 125 13.41 26.14 -0.61
CA LEU A 125 14.84 26.02 -0.30
C LEU A 125 15.70 26.64 -1.43
N ARG A 126 15.29 27.79 -1.94
CA ARG A 126 15.92 28.57 -3.02
C ARG A 126 16.81 29.69 -2.44
N GLY A 127 17.41 29.45 -1.28
CA GLY A 127 18.05 30.48 -0.46
C GLY A 127 19.51 30.24 -0.06
N TRP A 128 20.16 29.15 -0.47
CA TRP A 128 21.59 28.98 -0.15
C TRP A 128 22.43 28.69 -1.40
N LYS A 129 22.63 29.73 -2.20
CA LYS A 129 23.89 29.86 -2.94
C LYS A 129 24.90 30.44 -1.94
N VAL A 130 25.63 29.59 -1.22
CA VAL A 130 26.89 30.05 -0.61
C VAL A 130 27.80 30.36 -1.79
N ASN A 131 28.06 31.64 -2.00
CA ASN A 131 29.06 32.07 -2.95
C ASN A 131 30.43 31.84 -2.27
N VAL A 132 30.98 30.63 -2.38
CA VAL A 132 32.28 30.25 -1.79
C VAL A 132 33.44 30.98 -2.49
N ALA A 133 33.17 31.76 -3.55
CA ALA A 133 34.17 32.49 -4.31
C ALA A 133 34.80 33.70 -3.57
N SER A 134 34.28 34.14 -2.41
CA SER A 134 34.82 35.32 -1.71
C SER A 134 35.65 35.03 -0.45
N VAL A 135 35.89 33.75 -0.10
CA VAL A 135 36.67 33.39 1.11
C VAL A 135 38.09 32.93 0.77
N ALA A 136 38.41 32.74 -0.52
CA ALA A 136 39.74 32.33 -0.96
C ALA A 136 40.70 33.50 -1.28
N SER A 137 40.33 34.74 -0.96
CA SER A 137 41.12 35.94 -1.29
C SER A 137 41.31 36.91 -0.12
N SER A 138 41.38 36.41 1.12
CA SER A 138 41.75 37.22 2.29
C SER A 138 42.92 36.58 3.03
#